data_AF-A0A516NKA7-F1
#
_entry.id   AF-A0A516NKA7-F1
#
_cell.length_a   1.000
_cell.length_b   1.000
_cell.length_c   1.000
_cell.angle_alpha   90.00
_cell.angle_beta   90.00
_cell.angle_gamma   90.00
#
_symmetry.space_group_name_H-M   'P 1'
#
loop_
_entity.id
_entity.type
_entity.pdbx_description
1 polymer ?
#
loop_
_entity_poly.entity_id
_entity_poly.type
_entity_poly.pdbx_seq_one_letter_code
_entity_poly.pdbx_strand_id
1 'polypeptide(L)'
;MRHHRKEPHRMTNEDNTSEISTPTPALQALFQAAVELAAAAGTHQVGPEHLFLVWHNNPGVFPAEPLRAMGFDPVAILEHLTTAVSDMTP
;
A
#
# COMPACT_ATOMS: atom_id res chain seq x y z
N MET A 1 -6.40 50.94 -17.73
CA MET A 1 -6.23 49.48 -17.72
C MET A 1 -5.76 49.06 -16.33
N ARG A 2 -6.62 48.41 -15.53
CA ARG A 2 -6.29 47.98 -14.16
C ARG A 2 -6.11 46.48 -14.16
N HIS A 3 -4.90 46.01 -13.84
CA HIS A 3 -4.60 44.59 -13.67
C HIS A 3 -5.32 44.05 -12.44
N HIS A 4 -6.29 43.14 -12.61
CA HIS A 4 -6.82 42.33 -11.53
C HIS A 4 -5.85 41.17 -11.26
N ARG A 5 -5.04 41.34 -10.22
CA ARG A 5 -4.25 40.27 -9.61
C ARG A 5 -5.25 39.30 -8.97
N LYS A 6 -5.39 38.09 -9.52
CA LYS A 6 -6.13 37.01 -8.85
C LYS A 6 -5.36 36.64 -7.59
N GLU A 7 -5.98 36.86 -6.43
CA GLU A 7 -5.47 36.31 -5.17
C GLU A 7 -5.48 34.78 -5.25
N PRO A 8 -4.48 34.09 -4.69
CA PRO A 8 -4.48 32.64 -4.65
C PRO A 8 -5.70 32.19 -3.83
N HIS A 9 -6.51 31.29 -4.41
CA HIS A 9 -7.57 30.62 -3.68
C HIS A 9 -6.96 30.00 -2.41
N ARG A 10 -7.30 30.60 -1.27
CA ARG A 10 -7.11 30.00 0.04
C ARG A 10 -8.00 28.76 0.06
N MET A 11 -7.40 27.60 -0.22
CA MET A 11 -8.00 26.31 0.10
C MET A 11 -8.24 26.32 1.61
N THR A 12 -9.46 26.63 2.00
CA THR A 12 -9.96 26.29 3.32
C THR A 12 -9.87 24.78 3.42
N ASN A 13 -9.31 24.28 4.52
CA ASN A 13 -9.33 22.87 4.88
C ASN A 13 -10.80 22.49 5.16
N GLU A 14 -11.59 22.39 4.09
CA GLU A 14 -12.86 21.72 4.11
C GLU A 14 -12.53 20.24 4.21
N ASP A 15 -12.62 19.78 5.45
CA ASP A 15 -13.11 18.49 5.91
C ASP A 15 -13.53 17.49 4.81
N ASN A 16 -12.58 17.12 3.95
CA ASN A 16 -12.64 15.94 3.12
C ASN A 16 -12.23 14.76 4.01
N THR A 17 -12.99 14.53 5.09
CA THR A 17 -13.17 13.18 5.62
C THR A 17 -14.04 12.43 4.61
N SER A 18 -13.51 12.29 3.38
CA SER A 18 -14.05 11.43 2.34
C SER A 18 -14.30 10.08 3.00
N GLU A 19 -15.55 9.64 2.92
CA GLU A 19 -16.06 8.39 3.49
C GLU A 19 -14.98 7.31 3.48
N ILE A 20 -14.34 7.09 4.63
CA ILE A 20 -13.45 5.96 4.81
C ILE A 20 -14.38 4.76 4.80
N SER A 21 -14.56 4.16 3.62
CA SER A 21 -15.31 2.92 3.49
C SER A 21 -14.68 1.89 4.42
N THR A 22 -15.49 1.35 5.32
CA THR A 22 -15.07 0.26 6.19
C THR A 22 -14.49 -0.84 5.31
N PRO A 23 -13.23 -1.27 5.54
CA PRO A 23 -12.64 -2.37 4.78
C PRO A 23 -13.55 -3.60 4.85
N THR A 24 -13.63 -4.35 3.74
CA THR A 24 -14.30 -5.65 3.80
C THR A 24 -13.59 -6.54 4.83
N PRO A 25 -14.26 -7.53 5.44
CA PRO A 25 -13.61 -8.44 6.38
C PRO A 25 -12.35 -9.12 5.79
N ALA A 26 -12.39 -9.45 4.49
CA ALA A 26 -11.24 -9.98 3.78
C ALA A 26 -10.08 -8.98 3.72
N LEU A 27 -10.35 -7.71 3.37
CA LEU A 27 -9.31 -6.67 3.32
C LEU A 27 -8.75 -6.36 4.73
N GLN A 28 -9.60 -6.35 5.75
CA GLN A 28 -9.16 -6.16 7.13
C GLN A 28 -8.24 -7.30 7.59
N ALA A 29 -8.54 -8.55 7.24
CA ALA A 29 -7.69 -9.69 7.55
C ALA A 29 -6.31 -9.59 6.87
N LEU A 30 -6.25 -9.09 5.63
CA LEU A 30 -4.98 -8.87 4.92
C LEU A 30 -4.14 -7.77 5.59
N PHE A 31 -4.76 -6.67 6.02
CA PHE A 31 -4.06 -5.62 6.78
C PHE A 31 -3.54 -6.13 8.11
N GLN A 32 -4.34 -6.93 8.83
CA GLN A 32 -3.91 -7.53 10.09
C GLN A 32 -2.71 -8.46 9.90
N ALA A 33 -2.73 -9.32 8.87
CA ALA A 33 -1.60 -10.18 8.55
C ALA A 33 -0.33 -9.39 8.16
N ALA A 34 -0.48 -8.23 7.52
CA ALA A 34 0.66 -7.37 7.18
C ALA A 34 1.28 -6.72 8.42
N VAL A 35 0.46 -6.37 9.41
CA VAL A 35 0.94 -5.90 10.73
C VAL A 35 1.72 -7.00 11.44
N GLU A 36 1.22 -8.23 11.43
CA GLU A 36 1.91 -9.38 12.04
C GLU A 36 3.23 -9.68 11.35
N LEU A 37 3.27 -9.59 10.02
CA LEU A 37 4.50 -9.74 9.24
C LEU A 37 5.53 -8.65 9.58
N ALA A 38 5.10 -7.38 9.64
CA ALA A 38 5.98 -6.26 10.01
C ALA A 38 6.57 -6.45 11.42
N ALA A 39 5.73 -6.84 12.38
CA ALA A 39 6.17 -7.13 13.74
C ALA A 39 7.17 -8.30 13.80
N ALA A 40 6.93 -9.36 13.04
CA ALA A 40 7.84 -10.51 12.94
C ALA A 40 9.19 -10.14 12.29
N ALA A 41 9.19 -9.18 11.36
CA ALA A 41 10.38 -8.60 10.76
C ALA A 41 11.06 -7.52 11.66
N GLY A 42 10.57 -7.30 12.88
CA GLY A 42 11.15 -6.32 13.81
C GLY A 42 10.87 -4.86 13.44
N THR A 43 9.93 -4.60 12.54
CA THR A 43 9.56 -3.25 12.11
C THR A 43 8.24 -2.82 12.75
N HIS A 44 8.11 -1.52 13.05
CA HIS A 44 6.89 -0.94 13.65
C HIS A 44 5.99 -0.27 12.61
N GLN A 45 6.41 -0.25 11.34
CA GLN A 45 5.69 0.40 10.25
C GLN A 45 5.34 -0.64 9.20
N VAL A 46 4.06 -0.66 8.82
CA VAL A 46 3.59 -1.48 7.70
C VAL A 46 3.83 -0.70 6.41
N GLY A 47 4.84 -1.11 5.65
CA GLY A 47 5.07 -0.63 4.29
C GLY A 47 4.40 -1.50 3.21
N PRO A 48 4.36 -1.03 1.95
CA PRO A 48 3.74 -1.74 0.83
C PRO A 48 4.25 -3.17 0.63
N GLU A 49 5.53 -3.43 0.88
CA GLU A 49 6.17 -4.73 0.77
C GLU A 49 5.50 -5.79 1.65
N HIS A 50 5.09 -5.43 2.86
CA HIS A 50 4.38 -6.33 3.77
C HIS A 50 3.01 -6.72 3.19
N LEU A 51 2.30 -5.77 2.59
CA LEU A 51 1.00 -6.01 1.96
C LEU A 51 1.13 -6.92 0.75
N PHE A 52 2.12 -6.67 -0.11
CA PHE A 52 2.36 -7.50 -1.30
C PHE A 52 2.74 -8.94 -0.95
N LEU A 53 3.57 -9.15 0.08
CA LEU A 53 3.93 -10.50 0.55
C LEU A 53 2.71 -11.24 1.14
N VAL A 54 1.87 -10.55 1.91
CA VAL A 54 0.62 -11.13 2.42
C VAL A 54 -0.34 -11.48 1.28
N TRP A 55 -0.52 -10.58 0.31
CA TRP A 55 -1.37 -10.84 -0.85
C TRP A 55 -0.90 -12.05 -1.63
N HIS A 56 0.41 -12.20 -1.85
CA HIS A 56 0.95 -13.37 -2.53
C HIS A 56 0.59 -14.70 -1.87
N ASN A 57 0.68 -14.77 -0.54
CA ASN A 57 0.32 -15.97 0.21
C ASN A 57 -1.20 -16.23 0.23
N ASN A 58 -1.99 -15.32 -0.33
CA ASN A 58 -3.43 -15.43 -0.51
C ASN A 58 -3.75 -15.41 -2.03
N PRO A 59 -3.65 -16.55 -2.73
CA PRO A 59 -3.71 -16.60 -4.20
C PRO A 59 -5.01 -16.07 -4.82
N GLY A 60 -6.09 -15.95 -4.03
CA GLY A 60 -7.35 -15.33 -4.46
C GLY A 60 -7.32 -13.79 -4.54
N VAL A 61 -6.29 -13.13 -3.99
CA VAL A 61 -6.18 -11.66 -3.96
C VAL A 61 -4.88 -11.13 -4.56
N PHE A 62 -3.88 -11.98 -4.80
CA PHE A 62 -2.64 -11.55 -5.45
C PHE A 62 -2.87 -11.22 -6.93
N PRO A 63 -2.50 -10.03 -7.42
CA PRO A 63 -2.77 -9.61 -8.80
C PRO A 63 -1.73 -10.18 -9.78
N ALA A 64 -1.48 -11.50 -9.75
CA ALA A 64 -0.48 -12.14 -10.63
C ALA A 64 -0.76 -11.91 -12.12
N GLU A 65 -2.01 -12.09 -12.56
CA GLU A 65 -2.39 -11.90 -13.96
C GLU A 65 -2.28 -10.42 -14.40
N PRO A 66 -2.81 -9.43 -13.65
CA PRO A 66 -2.53 -8.03 -13.94
C PRO A 66 -1.04 -7.68 -14.00
N LEU A 67 -0.22 -8.20 -13.08
CA LEU A 67 1.23 -7.96 -13.08
C LEU A 67 1.89 -8.53 -14.35
N ARG A 68 1.55 -9.76 -14.73
CA ARG A 68 2.02 -10.38 -15.98
C ARG A 68 1.59 -9.60 -17.21
N ALA A 69 0.35 -9.11 -17.24
CA ALA A 69 -0.16 -8.29 -18.35
C ALA A 69 0.60 -6.97 -18.51
N MET A 70 1.19 -6.43 -17.43
CA MET A 70 2.06 -5.26 -17.47
C MET A 70 3.53 -5.61 -17.80
N GLY A 71 3.86 -6.88 -18.03
CA GLY A 71 5.21 -7.35 -18.34
C GLY A 71 6.10 -7.59 -17.12
N PHE A 72 5.54 -7.59 -15.91
CA PHE A 72 6.28 -7.94 -14.71
C PHE A 72 6.26 -9.45 -14.48
N ASP A 73 7.36 -9.98 -13.93
CA ASP A 73 7.40 -11.32 -13.36
C ASP A 73 6.99 -11.26 -11.88
N PRO A 74 5.82 -11.81 -11.51
CA PRO A 74 5.38 -11.79 -10.12
C PRO A 74 6.34 -12.55 -9.19
N VAL A 75 7.04 -13.59 -9.66
CA VAL A 75 8.00 -14.33 -8.84
C VAL A 75 9.21 -13.47 -8.52
N ALA A 76 9.81 -12.82 -9.53
CA ALA A 76 10.93 -11.91 -9.33
C ALA A 76 10.58 -10.72 -8.42
N ILE A 77 9.34 -10.20 -8.49
CA ILE A 77 8.88 -9.15 -7.56
C ILE A 77 8.92 -9.66 -6.12
N LEU A 78 8.46 -10.90 -5.88
CA LEU A 78 8.39 -11.45 -4.52
C LEU A 78 9.76 -11.70 -3.92
N GLU A 79 10.70 -12.18 -4.72
CA GLU A 79 12.08 -12.35 -4.29
C GLU A 79 12.65 -11.02 -3.81
N HIS A 80 12.49 -9.94 -4.60
CA HIS A 80 12.94 -8.61 -4.22
C HIS A 80 12.25 -8.08 -2.96
N LEU A 81 10.94 -8.28 -2.82
CA LEU A 81 10.20 -7.81 -1.64
C LEU A 81 10.60 -8.58 -0.37
N THR A 82 10.87 -9.88 -0.48
CA THR A 82 11.32 -10.71 0.64
C THR A 82 12.70 -10.27 1.11
N THR A 83 13.61 -9.96 0.18
CA THR A 83 14.92 -9.37 0.50
C THR A 83 14.76 -8.01 1.16
N ALA A 84 13.93 -7.13 0.60
CA ALA A 84 13.71 -5.79 1.14
C ALA A 84 13.20 -5.82 2.59
N VAL A 85 12.27 -6.72 2.94
CA VAL A 85 11.79 -6.89 4.32
C VAL A 85 12.88 -7.45 5.24
N SER A 86 13.71 -8.36 4.75
CA SER A 86 14.81 -8.94 5.52
C SER A 86 15.90 -7.91 5.84
N ASP A 87 16.16 -6.96 4.94
CA ASP A 87 17.17 -5.91 5.12
C ASP A 87 16.71 -4.76 6.05
N MET A 88 15.43 -4.73 6.45
CA MET A 88 14.86 -3.73 7.35
C MET A 88 15.00 -4.08 8.84
N THR A 89 15.55 -5.25 9.18
CA THR A 89 15.86 -5.61 10.57
C THR A 89 17.11 -4.84 11.05
N PRO A 90 17.06 -4.15 12.21
CA PRO A 90 18.23 -3.46 12.79
C PRO A 90 19.35 -4.40 13.24
#